data_AF-A0A0Q4R6L6-F1
#
_entry.id   AF-A0A0Q4R6L6-F1
#
_cell.length_a   1.000
_cell.length_b   1.000
_cell.length_c   1.000
_cell.angle_alpha   90.00
_cell.angle_beta   90.00
_cell.angle_gamma   90.00
#
_symmetry.space_group_name_H-M   'P 1'
#
loop_
_entity.id
_entity.type
_entity.pdbx_description
1 polymer ?
#
loop_
_entity_poly.entity_id
_entity_poly.type
_entity_poly.pdbx_seq_one_letter_code
_entity_poly.pdbx_strand_id
1 'polypeptide(L)'
;MPQFFMPFTEPEKQEQAYQELSGSVGGGSREPAERIYSMTWKTDGVTWTATVGEELRGTETKKIGRGRAATYRDVPHHTSDTVMAIFDGVPFLIVHDNKSRVWNMPIMAGSPSRVVRFG
;
A
#
# COMPACT_ATOMS: atom_id res chain seq x y z
N MET A 1 -0.94 0.37 -18.04
CA MET A 1 -1.32 0.18 -16.63
C MET A 1 -1.75 -1.27 -16.47
N PRO A 2 -1.50 -1.93 -15.32
CA PRO A 2 -1.83 -3.35 -15.15
C PRO A 2 -3.35 -3.54 -15.15
N GLN A 3 -3.80 -4.69 -15.65
CA GLN A 3 -5.21 -5.09 -15.53
C GLN A 3 -5.54 -5.37 -14.06
N PHE A 4 -6.80 -5.12 -13.67
CA PHE A 4 -7.26 -5.45 -12.32
C PHE A 4 -7.08 -6.93 -12.00
N PHE A 5 -6.59 -7.20 -10.78
CA PHE A 5 -6.59 -8.52 -10.18
C PHE A 5 -6.61 -8.40 -8.65
N MET A 6 -6.95 -9.50 -7.99
CA MET A 6 -6.85 -9.63 -6.53
C MET A 6 -5.94 -10.81 -6.17
N PRO A 7 -4.85 -10.60 -5.42
CA PRO A 7 -3.95 -11.68 -5.00
C PRO A 7 -4.69 -12.76 -4.22
N PHE A 8 -4.19 -14.00 -4.33
CA PHE A 8 -4.71 -15.19 -3.63
C PHE A 8 -6.20 -15.47 -3.90
N THR A 9 -6.74 -14.93 -5.00
CA THR A 9 -8.13 -15.09 -5.39
C THR A 9 -8.22 -15.56 -6.83
N GLU A 10 -8.98 -16.62 -7.05
CA GLU A 10 -9.24 -17.17 -8.39
C GLU A 10 -9.87 -16.10 -9.31
N PRO A 11 -9.49 -16.02 -10.61
CA PRO A 11 -9.91 -14.96 -11.52
C PRO A 11 -11.42 -14.69 -11.54
N GLU A 12 -12.24 -15.74 -11.46
CA GLU A 12 -13.70 -15.64 -11.53
C GLU A 12 -14.32 -15.05 -10.27
N LYS A 13 -13.56 -14.99 -9.17
CA LYS A 13 -14.00 -14.50 -7.85
C LYS A 13 -13.40 -13.16 -7.46
N GLN A 14 -12.44 -12.63 -8.23
CA GLN A 14 -11.69 -11.42 -7.86
C GLN A 14 -12.60 -10.20 -7.68
N GLU A 15 -13.60 -10.05 -8.54
CA GLU A 15 -14.57 -8.96 -8.43
C GLU A 15 -15.37 -9.06 -7.13
N GLN A 16 -15.98 -10.23 -6.87
CA GLN A 16 -16.76 -10.45 -5.65
C GLN A 16 -15.91 -10.24 -4.39
N ALA A 17 -14.72 -10.83 -4.34
CA ALA A 17 -13.83 -10.74 -3.19
C ALA A 17 -13.39 -9.29 -2.91
N TYR A 18 -13.13 -8.49 -3.95
CA TYR A 18 -12.77 -7.08 -3.80
C TYR A 18 -13.93 -6.26 -3.21
N GLN A 19 -15.16 -6.51 -3.67
CA GLN A 19 -16.36 -5.83 -3.20
C GLN A 19 -16.66 -6.17 -1.73
N GLU A 20 -16.56 -7.45 -1.36
CA GLU A 20 -16.73 -7.91 0.02
C GLU A 20 -15.66 -7.31 0.94
N LEU A 21 -14.41 -7.29 0.49
CA LEU A 21 -13.29 -6.74 1.24
C LEU A 21 -13.48 -5.24 1.48
N SER A 22 -13.82 -4.47 0.43
CA SER A 22 -14.17 -3.05 0.54
C SER A 22 -15.27 -2.83 1.59
N GLY A 23 -16.33 -3.62 1.56
CA GLY A 23 -17.42 -3.55 2.55
C GLY A 23 -16.96 -3.83 3.97
N SER A 24 -16.11 -4.84 4.18
CA SER A 24 -15.62 -5.23 5.50
C SER A 24 -14.71 -4.18 6.17
N VAL A 25 -13.92 -3.45 5.38
CA VAL A 25 -12.98 -2.44 5.89
C VAL A 25 -13.51 -1.01 5.81
N GLY A 26 -14.72 -0.81 5.26
CA GLY A 26 -15.27 0.51 4.99
C GLY A 26 -14.50 1.28 3.90
N GLY A 27 -13.93 0.56 2.94
CA GLY A 27 -13.19 1.13 1.82
C GLY A 27 -14.07 1.95 0.88
N GLY A 28 -13.45 2.93 0.22
CA GLY A 28 -14.11 3.84 -0.72
C GLY A 28 -14.48 3.19 -2.06
N SER A 29 -14.29 3.94 -3.15
CA SER A 29 -14.84 3.64 -4.46
C SER A 29 -14.48 2.25 -4.97
N ARG A 30 -15.48 1.60 -5.55
CA ARG A 30 -15.41 0.25 -6.10
C ARG A 30 -15.46 0.23 -7.62
N GLU A 31 -15.55 1.41 -8.23
CA GLU A 31 -15.58 1.59 -9.68
C GLU A 31 -14.25 1.13 -10.29
N PRO A 32 -14.25 0.28 -11.34
CA PRO A 32 -13.03 -0.26 -11.95
C PRO A 32 -11.96 0.79 -12.27
N ALA A 33 -12.37 1.94 -12.82
CA ALA A 33 -11.46 3.01 -13.20
C ALA A 33 -10.81 3.75 -12.02
N GLU A 34 -11.34 3.58 -10.80
CA GLU A 34 -10.84 4.26 -9.60
C GLU A 34 -9.97 3.36 -8.73
N ARG A 35 -9.96 2.05 -9.01
CA ARG A 35 -9.21 1.04 -8.24
C ARG A 35 -7.72 1.30 -8.27
N ILE A 36 -7.12 1.27 -7.09
CA ILE A 36 -5.73 1.61 -6.88
C ILE A 36 -4.87 0.36 -7.00
N TYR A 37 -3.92 0.38 -7.93
CA TYR A 37 -2.92 -0.66 -8.10
C TYR A 37 -1.73 -0.45 -7.16
N SER A 38 -1.28 0.79 -7.00
CA SER A 38 -0.14 1.13 -6.16
C SER A 38 -0.30 2.52 -5.54
N MET A 39 0.20 2.70 -4.32
CA MET A 39 0.27 4.00 -3.68
C MET A 39 1.56 4.17 -2.89
N THR A 40 2.02 5.42 -2.80
CA THR A 40 3.13 5.83 -1.95
C THR A 40 2.62 6.77 -0.87
N TRP A 41 2.97 6.50 0.39
CA TRP A 41 2.66 7.37 1.52
C TRP A 41 3.83 7.44 2.48
N LYS A 42 3.76 8.37 3.44
CA LYS A 42 4.79 8.53 4.47
C LYS A 42 4.20 8.30 5.84
N THR A 43 4.87 7.48 6.64
CA THR A 43 4.58 7.30 8.08
C THR A 43 5.88 7.05 8.82
N ASP A 44 5.98 7.58 10.03
CA ASP A 44 7.13 7.36 10.93
C ASP A 44 8.50 7.65 10.28
N GLY A 45 8.55 8.69 9.44
CA GLY A 45 9.77 9.10 8.73
C GLY A 45 10.11 8.25 7.50
N VAL A 46 9.42 7.13 7.27
CA VAL A 46 9.65 6.21 6.15
C VAL A 46 8.63 6.47 5.04
N THR A 47 9.12 6.54 3.80
CA THR A 47 8.27 6.57 2.60
C THR A 47 7.98 5.13 2.19
N TRP A 48 6.74 4.68 2.34
CA TRP A 48 6.27 3.35 2.01
C TRP A 48 5.59 3.32 0.65
N THR A 49 5.73 2.20 -0.05
CA THR A 49 5.01 1.87 -1.28
C THR A 49 4.27 0.56 -1.08
N ALA A 50 2.97 0.59 -1.36
CA ALA A 50 2.11 -0.59 -1.44
C ALA A 50 1.75 -0.80 -2.91
N THR A 51 1.99 -1.99 -3.42
CA THR A 51 1.64 -2.40 -4.78
C THR A 51 0.89 -3.72 -4.68
N VAL A 52 -0.32 -3.79 -5.23
CA VAL A 52 -1.14 -5.00 -5.19
C VAL A 52 -0.37 -6.18 -5.77
N GLY A 53 -0.30 -7.27 -5.01
CA GLY A 53 0.45 -8.49 -5.34
C GLY A 53 1.93 -8.48 -4.91
N GLU A 54 2.43 -7.38 -4.36
CA GLU A 54 3.81 -7.27 -3.87
C GLU A 54 3.87 -7.09 -2.36
N GLU A 55 5.02 -7.44 -1.78
CA GLU A 55 5.33 -7.13 -0.38
C GLU A 55 5.52 -5.63 -0.16
N LEU A 56 5.14 -5.13 1.02
CA LEU A 56 5.39 -3.74 1.40
C LEU A 56 6.89 -3.40 1.40
N ARG A 57 7.22 -2.29 0.75
CA ARG A 57 8.58 -1.74 0.67
C ARG A 57 8.59 -0.30 1.15
N GLY A 58 9.61 0.08 1.90
CA GLY A 58 9.80 1.43 2.39
C GLY A 58 11.23 1.92 2.22
N THR A 59 11.40 3.23 2.23
CA THR A 59 12.72 3.88 2.20
C THR A 59 12.73 5.03 3.20
N GLU A 60 13.74 5.05 4.05
CA GLU A 60 13.97 6.13 5.01
C GLU A 60 15.28 6.85 4.66
N THR A 61 15.19 8.14 4.33
CA THR A 61 16.37 8.97 4.07
C THR A 61 16.92 9.51 5.39
N LYS A 62 18.05 8.96 5.85
CA LYS A 62 18.73 9.39 7.08
C LYS A 62 19.85 10.38 6.79
N LYS A 63 19.92 11.42 7.61
CA LYS A 63 21.09 12.31 7.67
C LYS A 63 22.15 11.69 8.57
N ILE A 64 23.34 11.44 8.02
CA ILE A 64 24.50 10.87 8.72
C ILE A 64 25.57 11.96 8.85
N GLY A 65 26.25 12.02 10.00
CA GLY A 65 27.29 13.03 10.26
C GLY A 65 26.73 14.38 10.75
N ARG A 66 27.62 15.36 10.95
CA ARG A 66 27.28 16.69 11.48
C ARG A 66 27.94 17.80 10.66
N GLY A 67 27.30 18.98 10.64
CA GLY A 67 27.83 20.16 9.95
C GLY A 67 28.03 19.93 8.44
N ARG A 68 29.16 20.42 7.90
CA ARG A 68 29.50 20.32 6.48
C ARG A 68 29.80 18.88 6.00
N ALA A 69 30.06 17.95 6.91
CA ALA A 69 30.29 16.55 6.59
C ALA A 69 28.98 15.72 6.58
N ALA A 70 27.83 16.35 6.79
CA ALA A 70 26.57 15.64 6.80
C ALA A 70 26.23 15.14 5.39
N THR A 71 25.91 13.85 5.28
CA THR A 71 25.45 13.19 4.06
C THR A 71 24.06 12.61 4.27
N TYR A 72 23.34 12.36 3.18
CA TYR A 72 22.04 11.68 3.22
C TYR A 72 22.21 10.28 2.65
N ARG A 73 21.63 9.30 3.33
CA ARG A 73 21.64 7.90 2.90
C ARG A 73 20.25 7.32 3.01
N ASP A 74 19.85 6.61 1.96
CA ASP A 74 18.61 5.86 1.96
C ASP A 74 18.81 4.50 2.64
N VAL A 75 17.92 4.21 3.58
CA VAL A 75 17.85 2.93 4.30
C VAL A 75 16.57 2.22 3.86
N PRO A 76 16.67 1.04 3.23
CA PRO A 76 15.50 0.29 2.82
C PRO A 76 14.81 -0.36 4.02
N HIS A 77 13.49 -0.37 3.99
CA HIS A 77 12.59 -1.07 4.90
C HIS A 77 11.75 -2.06 4.09
N HIS A 78 11.42 -3.19 4.68
CA HIS A 78 10.54 -4.19 4.05
C HIS A 78 9.79 -4.95 5.12
N THR A 79 8.55 -5.34 4.82
CA THR A 79 7.83 -6.35 5.59
C THR A 79 7.44 -7.49 4.66
N SER A 80 7.11 -8.64 5.24
CA SER A 80 6.65 -9.82 4.48
C SER A 80 5.14 -9.80 4.23
N ASP A 81 4.49 -8.62 4.28
CA ASP A 81 3.06 -8.48 4.08
C ASP A 81 2.77 -8.22 2.61
N THR A 82 2.03 -9.13 1.96
CA THR A 82 1.62 -8.96 0.56
C THR A 82 0.36 -8.10 0.49
N VAL A 83 0.40 -7.02 -0.30
CA VAL A 83 -0.75 -6.12 -0.49
C VAL A 83 -1.81 -6.82 -1.34
N MET A 84 -3.03 -6.90 -0.81
CA MET A 84 -4.18 -7.53 -1.46
C MET A 84 -5.07 -6.53 -2.19
N ALA A 85 -5.34 -5.38 -1.55
CA ALA A 85 -6.18 -4.33 -2.12
C ALA A 85 -5.86 -2.98 -1.48
N ILE A 86 -6.10 -1.91 -2.24
CA ILE A 86 -5.97 -0.53 -1.76
C ILE A 86 -7.29 0.18 -2.08
N PHE A 87 -7.85 0.84 -1.07
CA PHE A 87 -9.08 1.62 -1.17
C PHE A 87 -8.79 3.08 -0.86
N ASP A 88 -9.41 3.98 -1.62
CA ASP A 88 -9.44 5.40 -1.29
C ASP A 88 -10.35 5.67 -0.08
N GLY A 89 -10.22 6.87 0.47
CA GLY A 89 -10.93 7.28 1.67
C GLY A 89 -10.13 8.29 2.48
N VAL A 90 -10.66 8.62 3.66
CA VAL A 90 -9.97 9.44 4.66
C VAL A 90 -9.99 8.66 5.98
N PRO A 91 -8.96 7.87 6.30
CA PRO A 91 -7.70 7.64 5.55
C PRO A 91 -7.86 6.68 4.35
N PHE A 92 -6.83 6.61 3.49
CA PHE A 92 -6.71 5.51 2.52
C PHE A 92 -6.46 4.21 3.27
N LEU A 93 -6.99 3.10 2.75
CA LEU A 93 -6.93 1.81 3.42
C LEU A 93 -6.14 0.82 2.57
N ILE A 94 -5.14 0.18 3.18
CA ILE A 94 -4.33 -0.86 2.53
C ILE A 94 -4.62 -2.18 3.23
N VAL A 95 -5.11 -3.13 2.47
CA VAL A 95 -5.36 -4.49 2.92
C VAL A 95 -4.19 -5.38 2.51
N HIS A 96 -3.72 -6.21 3.44
CA HIS A 96 -2.61 -7.13 3.24
C HIS A 96 -2.89 -8.48 3.91
N ASP A 97 -2.05 -9.47 3.62
CA ASP A 97 -2.16 -10.85 4.14
C ASP A 97 -1.83 -11.01 5.64
N ASN A 98 -1.47 -9.92 6.32
CA ASN A 98 -1.09 -9.87 7.74
C ASN A 98 -0.01 -10.87 8.18
N LYS A 99 0.88 -11.27 7.27
CA LYS A 99 1.90 -12.29 7.55
C LYS A 99 2.98 -11.83 8.53
N SER A 100 3.40 -10.56 8.47
CA SER A 100 4.47 -10.07 9.34
C SER A 100 3.99 -9.70 10.74
N ARG A 101 2.69 -9.39 10.90
CA ARG A 101 2.06 -8.85 12.12
C ARG A 101 2.64 -7.51 12.60
N VAL A 102 3.40 -6.80 11.75
CA VAL A 102 3.95 -5.47 12.05
C VAL A 102 2.87 -4.39 11.90
N TRP A 103 1.96 -4.59 10.95
CA TRP A 103 0.93 -3.63 10.59
C TRP A 103 -0.45 -4.05 11.11
N ASN A 104 -1.28 -3.06 11.44
CA ASN A 104 -2.71 -3.27 11.66
C ASN A 104 -3.41 -3.63 10.34
N MET A 105 -4.51 -4.37 10.44
CA MET A 105 -5.32 -4.77 9.30
C MET A 105 -6.70 -4.06 9.37
N PRO A 106 -7.05 -3.14 8.44
CA PRO A 106 -6.19 -2.59 7.38
C PRO A 106 -5.17 -1.57 7.90
N ILE A 107 -4.15 -1.27 7.09
CA ILE A 107 -3.28 -0.11 7.34
C ILE A 107 -4.06 1.14 6.97
N MET A 108 -4.19 2.04 7.94
CA MET A 108 -4.75 3.38 7.76
C MET A 108 -3.68 4.33 7.21
N ALA A 109 -3.39 4.23 5.92
CA ALA A 109 -2.45 5.12 5.24
C ALA A 109 -3.13 6.48 5.07
N GLY A 110 -2.55 7.57 5.60
CA GLY A 110 -3.12 8.92 5.50
C GLY A 110 -3.24 9.43 4.05
N SER A 111 -2.76 10.63 3.77
CA SER A 111 -2.77 11.13 2.39
C SER A 111 -1.57 10.58 1.60
N PRO A 112 -1.78 9.88 0.47
CA PRO A 112 -0.66 9.46 -0.38
C PRO A 112 0.00 10.64 -1.08
N SER A 113 1.30 10.51 -1.35
CA SER A 113 2.03 11.40 -2.25
C SER A 113 1.93 10.98 -3.71
N ARG A 114 1.58 9.71 -3.97
CA ARG A 114 1.40 9.16 -5.32
C ARG A 114 0.36 8.04 -5.30
N VAL A 115 -0.49 8.00 -6.32
CA VAL A 115 -1.46 6.93 -6.58
C VAL A 115 -1.34 6.50 -8.04
N VAL A 116 -1.32 5.19 -8.27
CA VAL A 116 -1.35 4.56 -9.59
C VAL A 116 -2.56 3.63 -9.62
N ARG A 117 -3.38 3.75 -10.67
CA ARG A 117 -4.59 2.95 -10.83
C ARG A 117 -4.36 1.78 -11.77
N PHE A 118 -5.27 0.81 -11.70
CA PHE A 118 -5.37 -0.20 -12.74
C PHE A 118 -5.77 0.43 -14.09
N GLY A 119 -5.46 -0.29 -15.17
CA GLY A 119 -5.74 0.11 -16.56
C GLY A 119 -7.08 -0.40 -17.06
#